data_AF-A0A821YW05-F1
#
_entry.id   AF-A0A821YW05-F1
#
_cell.length_a   1.000
_cell.length_b   1.000
_cell.length_c   1.000
_cell.angle_alpha   90.00
_cell.angle_beta   90.00
_cell.angle_gamma   90.00
#
_symmetry.space_group_name_H-M   'P 1'
#
loop_
_entity.id
_entity.type
_entity.pdbx_description
1 polymer ?
#
loop_
_entity_poly.entity_id
_entity_poly.type
_entity_poly.pdbx_seq_one_letter_code
_entity_poly.pdbx_strand_id
1 'polypeptide(L)' 'MHYRQYRINEFHRQIEFIRQGLYSVVPWAYMTLFTAHELEEAVCGKGYIDIEMLKRHTRYKNDSAS' A
#
# COMPACT_ATOMS: atom_id res chain seq x y z
N MET A 1 14.78 18.93 -4.31
CA MET A 1 13.70 18.07 -4.82
C MET A 1 14.17 16.78 -5.50
N HIS A 2 15.45 16.63 -5.89
CA HIS A 2 15.94 15.41 -6.59
C HIS A 2 16.00 14.13 -5.75
N TYR A 3 16.23 14.22 -4.43
CA TYR A 3 16.39 13.04 -3.58
C TYR A 3 15.14 12.15 -3.49
N ARG A 4 13.95 12.73 -3.28
CA ARG A 4 12.70 11.95 -3.20
C ARG A 4 12.41 11.24 -4.52
N GLN A 5 12.60 11.94 -5.64
CA GLN A 5 12.40 11.36 -6.96
C GLN A 5 13.41 10.24 -7.24
N TYR A 6 14.66 10.38 -6.80
CA TYR A 6 15.63 9.29 -6.88
C TYR A 6 15.17 8.08 -6.05
N ARG A 7 14.85 8.25 -4.77
CA ARG A 7 14.45 7.14 -3.89
C ARG A 7 13.22 6.38 -4.39
N ILE A 8 12.22 7.07 -4.95
CA ILE A 8 11.02 6.38 -5.47
C ILE A 8 11.28 5.64 -6.79
N ASN A 9 12.30 6.03 -7.56
CA ASN A 9 12.64 5.41 -8.85
C ASN A 9 13.88 4.51 -8.82
N GLU A 10 14.50 4.32 -7.66
CA GLU A 10 15.77 3.57 -7.55
C GLU A 10 15.64 2.10 -8.03
N PHE A 11 14.41 1.57 -8.09
CA PHE A 11 14.07 0.22 -8.56
C PHE A 11 13.18 0.18 -9.81
N HIS A 12 13.20 1.21 -10.64
CA HIS A 12 12.28 1.33 -11.79
C HIS A 12 12.31 0.10 -12.72
N ARG A 13 13.50 -0.45 -13.01
CA ARG A 13 13.66 -1.61 -13.90
C ARG A 13 13.04 -2.89 -13.34
N GLN A 14 13.20 -3.14 -12.04
CA GLN A 14 12.61 -4.30 -11.38
C GLN A 14 11.09 -4.19 -11.37
N ILE A 15 10.56 -2.99 -11.11
CA ILE A 15 9.10 -2.73 -11.13
C ILE A 15 8.53 -2.92 -12.53
N GLU A 16 9.26 -2.54 -13.60
CA GLU A 16 8.83 -2.77 -14.98
C GLU A 16 8.58 -4.26 -15.26
N PHE A 17 9.52 -5.14 -14.88
CA PHE A 17 9.37 -6.58 -15.07
C PHE A 17 8.22 -7.18 -14.23
N ILE A 18 8.03 -6.69 -13.00
CA ILE A 18 6.88 -7.10 -12.17
C ILE A 18 5.57 -6.71 -12.86
N ARG A 19 5.48 -5.49 -13.42
CA ARG A 19 4.29 -5.04 -14.16
C ARG A 19 4.02 -5.88 -15.40
N GLN A 20 5.05 -6.22 -16.17
CA GLN A 20 4.92 -7.09 -17.34
C GLN A 20 4.42 -8.49 -16.94
N GLY A 21 4.97 -9.07 -15.88
CA GLY A 21 4.54 -10.36 -15.35
C GLY A 21 3.10 -10.33 -14.80
N LEU A 22 2.68 -9.21 -14.20
CA LEU A 22 1.31 -9.04 -13.76
C LEU A 22 0.33 -8.94 -14.94
N TYR A 23 0.68 -8.16 -15.98
CA TYR A 23 -0.19 -7.94 -17.14
C TYR A 23 -0.31 -9.13 -18.07
N SER A 24 0.61 -10.09 -18.00
CA SER A 24 0.49 -11.35 -18.72
C SER A 24 -0.58 -12.27 -18.14
N VAL A 25 -0.97 -12.06 -16.88
CA VAL A 25 -1.99 -12.87 -16.18
C VAL A 25 -3.29 -12.10 -15.99
N VAL A 26 -3.22 -10.82 -15.61
CA VAL A 26 -4.39 -9.97 -15.38
C VAL A 26 -4.39 -8.80 -16.37
N PRO A 27 -5.45 -8.61 -17.18
CA PRO A 27 -5.43 -7.57 -18.20
C PRO A 27 -5.25 -6.17 -17.60
N TRP A 28 -4.40 -5.36 -18.23
CA TRP A 28 -4.10 -3.98 -17.82
C TRP A 28 -5.34 -3.12 -17.55
N ALA A 29 -6.38 -3.26 -18.38
CA ALA A 29 -7.62 -2.51 -18.22
C ALA A 29 -8.30 -2.74 -16.86
N TYR A 30 -8.20 -3.95 -16.29
CA TYR A 30 -8.72 -4.22 -14.95
C TYR A 30 -7.86 -3.55 -13.87
N MET A 31 -6.54 -3.55 -14.04
CA MET A 31 -5.62 -2.92 -13.08
C MET A 31 -5.84 -1.42 -12.95
N THR A 32 -6.30 -0.74 -14.01
CA THR A 32 -6.58 0.71 -13.97
C THR A 32 -7.89 1.08 -13.28
N LEU A 33 -8.74 0.11 -12.93
CA LEU A 33 -10.00 0.36 -12.22
C LEU A 33 -9.80 0.54 -10.72
N PHE A 34 -8.68 0.04 -10.18
CA PHE A 34 -8.41 0.05 -8.76
C PHE A 34 -7.52 1.23 -8.37
N THR A 35 -7.83 1.84 -7.24
CA THR A 35 -6.85 2.58 -6.44
C THR A 35 -5.79 1.61 -5.88
N ALA A 36 -4.65 2.13 -5.43
CA ALA A 36 -3.62 1.31 -4.81
C ALA A 36 -4.14 0.51 -3.60
N HIS A 37 -5.05 1.11 -2.82
CA HIS A 37 -5.66 0.46 -1.66
C HIS A 37 -6.64 -0.65 -2.06
N GLU A 38 -7.48 -0.42 -3.07
CA GLU A 38 -8.41 -1.47 -3.52
C GLU A 38 -7.66 -2.64 -4.18
N LEU A 39 -6.53 -2.38 -4.86
CA LEU A 39 -5.65 -3.45 -5.36
C LEU A 39 -5.03 -4.26 -4.21
N GLU A 40 -4.62 -3.60 -3.13
CA GLU A 40 -4.15 -4.27 -1.91
C GLU A 40 -5.26 -5.14 -1.31
N GLU A 41 -6.48 -4.62 -1.14
CA GLU A 41 -7.62 -5.40 -0.63
C GLU A 41 -7.98 -6.57 -1.55
N ALA A 42 -7.87 -6.40 -2.88
CA ALA A 42 -8.16 -7.46 -3.84
C ALA A 42 -7.14 -8.62 -3.76
N VAL A 43 -5.89 -8.35 -3.39
CA VAL A 43 -4.81 -9.35 -3.29
C VAL A 43 -4.70 -9.93 -1.88
N CYS A 44 -4.70 -9.08 -0.86
CA CYS A 44 -4.47 -9.43 0.53
C CYS A 44 -5.77 -9.75 1.29
N GLY A 45 -6.93 -9.38 0.73
CA GLY A 45 -8.21 -9.42 1.41
C GLY A 45 -8.44 -8.21 2.32
N LYS A 46 -9.70 -8.04 2.73
CA LYS A 46 -10.09 -7.00 3.68
C LYS A 46 -9.84 -7.47 5.11
N GLY A 47 -8.98 -6.76 5.83
CA GLY A 47 -8.67 -7.05 7.22
C GLY A 47 -9.83 -6.72 8.17
N TYR A 48 -10.07 -7.59 9.15
CA TYR A 48 -10.87 -7.24 10.33
C TYR A 48 -9.95 -6.65 11.41
N ILE A 49 -10.30 -5.48 11.93
CA ILE A 49 -9.53 -4.80 12.97
C ILE A 49 -10.36 -4.82 14.26
N ASP A 50 -9.85 -5.49 15.29
CA ASP A 50 -10.42 -5.39 16.64
C ASP A 50 -10.06 -4.01 17.23
N ILE A 51 -11.07 -3.14 17.29
CA ILE A 51 -10.94 -1.76 17.77
C ILE A 51 -10.61 -1.71 19.26
N GLU A 52 -11.10 -2.66 20.06
CA GLU A 52 -10.80 -2.70 21.49
C GLU A 52 -9.35 -3.11 21.73
N MET A 53 -8.84 -4.07 20.95
CA MET A 53 -7.41 -4.40 20.96
C MET A 53 -6.55 -3.21 20.51
N LEU A 54 -6.96 -2.50 19.45
CA LEU A 54 -6.24 -1.34 18.93
C LEU A 54 -6.16 -0.21 19.97
N LYS A 55 -7.29 0.12 20.63
CA LYS A 55 -7.33 1.12 21.70
C LYS A 55 -6.40 0.77 22.86
N ARG A 56 -6.40 -0.50 23.32
CA ARG A 56 -5.56 -0.96 24.44
C ARG A 56 -4.06 -0.81 24.17
N HIS A 57 -3.63 -0.81 22.90
CA HIS A 57 -2.21 -0.75 22.51
C HIS A 57 -1.80 0.57 21.84
N THR A 58 -2.70 1.54 21.75
CA THR A 58 -2.39 2.86 21.18
C THR A 58 -1.78 3.77 22.24
N ARG A 59 -0.65 4.41 21.93
CA ARG A 59 -0.02 5.42 22.79
C ARG A 59 -0.28 6.81 22.23
N TYR A 60 -0.79 7.71 23.06
CA TYR A 60 -0.97 9.12 22.72
C TYR A 60 0.30 9.88 23.08
N LYS A 61 0.80 10.69 22.13
CA LYS A 61 1.95 11.56 22.36
C LYS A 61 1.45 13.01 22.28
N ASN A 62 1.60 13.74 23.38
CA ASN A 62 1.10 15.11 23.63
C ASN A 62 -0.40 15.23 23.93
N ASP A 63 -0.88 14.51 24.95
CA ASP A 63 -1.91 15.03 25.84
C ASP A 63 -1.61 14.54 27.26
N SER A 64 -1.09 15.44 28.08
CA SER A 64 -1.18 15.34 29.53
C SER A 64 -2.66 15.50 29.90
N ALA A 65 -3.41 14.39 29.87
CA ALA A 65 -4.68 14.29 30.58
C ALA A 65 -4.36 13.99 32.05
N SER A 66 -4.10 15.06 32.80
CA SER A 66 -4.19 15.11 34.27
C SER A 66 -4.84 16.43 34.63
#